data_AF-A0A8J4CT90-F1
#
_entry.id   AF-A0A8J4CT90-F1
#
_cell.length_a   1.000
_cell.length_b   1.000
_cell.length_c   1.000
_cell.angle_alpha   90.00
_cell.angle_beta   90.00
_cell.angle_gamma   90.00
#
_symmetry.space_group_name_H-M   'P 1'
#
loop_
_entity.id
_entity.type
_entity.pdbx_description
1 polymer ?
#
loop_
_entity_poly.entity_id
_entity_poly.type
_entity_poly.pdbx_seq_one_letter_code
_entity_poly.pdbx_strand_id
1 'polypeptide(L)'
;MPTRDGDASSQRSGNSGASGLSETSSQRSDSKFLKRRAPRLHTRNEEEADVLEQKRNFQDGVFACMFTLVRQSAMSHWKYALLKIVLEFLMNFVVAFNPSFKVWHIDRNNPVWLIIRWTVWRSPIMRIYGYKTYIVIMYVMAAAVLISVVGLGWLTLAMRRQEQSKLLRTASLGLHVVYDIFFVMCYVSFFDYFTFSADCDFLGTKEHMYFEGVECLKMPHLLHLLVALSVGLLFLCVTALVVVASCDLDPVSRGVLASPAAYVRLKILIAKAVYIVFSNCLDSNFKVQSIGMVVSVALIVFWNLKSMPFYFNFTNIVWTGLWGGVMLPCVILTIIAFGKNNSDAFRHAMTQNVLYGMVPVIWGTMVLTGLHVWWAMRPANKFRNLELGVKLSKVYKFQSVYQVERLARIMRKFNADGLVEEQAAALGEVIIKAGLQTFPNAPHLLILYANFVLEVHKDGPAARTQLQLVGKQMPNIVERYQVFCTNEASKRLKDSQAEGMDLQAYIEFKRNIRAVLRVHKEVLLQQSELWQLCMRSTLKVAQLDAALEALDLASARADRVYKRCAVALLPYCGDIMHALC
;
A
#
# COMPACT_ATOMS: atom_id res chain seq x y z
N MET A 1 76.82 -17.28 37.51
CA MET A 1 76.34 -16.52 38.69
C MET A 1 74.93 -16.02 38.38
N PRO A 2 73.96 -16.17 39.32
CA PRO A 2 73.37 -17.46 39.69
C PRO A 2 71.81 -17.43 39.64
N THR A 3 71.16 -18.54 39.24
CA THR A 3 70.31 -19.47 40.05
C THR A 3 68.92 -18.98 40.49
N ARG A 4 67.89 -19.78 40.15
CA ARG A 4 67.04 -20.60 41.06
C ARG A 4 65.85 -21.15 40.27
N ASP A 5 65.73 -22.47 40.10
CA ASP A 5 65.14 -23.47 41.02
C ASP A 5 63.63 -23.22 41.24
N GLY A 6 62.72 -24.18 41.14
CA GLY A 6 62.82 -25.63 41.02
C GLY A 6 61.55 -26.19 40.36
N ASP A 7 61.60 -27.40 39.81
CA ASP A 7 61.22 -28.64 40.52
C ASP A 7 59.68 -28.77 40.68
N ALA A 8 59.03 -29.87 40.35
CA ALA A 8 59.52 -31.16 39.88
C ALA A 8 58.33 -31.98 39.33
N SER A 9 58.68 -32.92 38.45
CA SER A 9 58.29 -34.36 38.47
C SER A 9 56.81 -34.75 38.58
N SER A 10 56.30 -35.79 37.93
CA SER A 10 56.88 -36.78 37.04
C SER A 10 55.78 -37.82 36.73
N GLN A 11 55.82 -38.37 35.51
CA GLN A 11 55.79 -39.81 35.21
C GLN A 11 54.62 -40.69 35.69
N ARG A 12 54.16 -41.72 34.99
CA ARG A 12 54.45 -42.35 33.68
C ARG A 12 53.56 -43.61 33.64
N SER A 13 53.33 -44.12 32.42
CA SER A 13 52.97 -45.51 32.07
C SER A 13 51.62 -46.04 32.58
N GLY A 14 50.72 -46.62 31.78
CA GLY A 14 50.91 -47.44 30.58
C GLY A 14 50.88 -48.92 30.97
N ASN A 15 49.86 -49.67 30.54
CA ASN A 15 49.94 -50.85 29.64
C ASN A 15 48.66 -51.74 29.71
N SER A 16 48.29 -52.32 28.55
CA SER A 16 47.64 -53.64 28.30
C SER A 16 46.48 -54.10 29.20
N GLY A 17 45.26 -54.47 28.76
CA GLY A 17 44.87 -55.28 27.59
C GLY A 17 44.36 -56.65 28.07
N ALA A 18 43.05 -56.93 28.00
CA ALA A 18 42.45 -58.27 27.81
C ALA A 18 40.91 -58.23 27.83
N SER A 19 40.34 -59.05 26.96
CA SER A 19 38.95 -59.36 26.63
C SER A 19 38.10 -59.98 27.75
N GLY A 20 36.80 -59.66 27.75
CA GLY A 20 35.76 -60.45 28.42
C GLY A 20 34.35 -59.97 28.03
N LEU A 21 33.60 -60.80 27.30
CA LEU A 21 32.21 -60.57 26.90
C LEU A 21 31.27 -60.45 28.10
N SER A 22 30.29 -59.55 28.01
CA SER A 22 28.96 -59.69 28.63
C SER A 22 28.02 -58.63 28.02
N GLU A 23 27.24 -59.05 27.02
CA GLU A 23 26.05 -58.34 26.56
C GLU A 23 24.95 -58.40 27.63
N THR A 24 24.00 -57.46 27.53
CA THR A 24 22.69 -57.39 28.23
C THR A 24 22.57 -56.41 29.42
N SER A 25 22.76 -55.10 29.19
CA SER A 25 22.11 -54.05 30.04
C SER A 25 22.20 -52.62 29.48
N SER A 26 21.75 -52.34 28.24
CA SER A 26 21.79 -50.95 27.71
C SER A 26 20.43 -50.34 27.33
N GLN A 27 19.35 -51.13 27.17
CA GLN A 27 18.08 -50.58 26.66
C GLN A 27 17.26 -49.78 27.68
N ARG A 28 17.53 -49.88 28.99
CA ARG A 28 16.73 -49.18 30.01
C ARG A 28 17.22 -47.77 30.35
N SER A 29 18.47 -47.41 30.01
CA SER A 29 19.03 -46.08 30.29
C SER A 29 18.70 -45.03 29.22
N ASP A 30 18.50 -45.42 27.96
CA ASP A 30 18.18 -44.47 26.88
C ASP A 30 16.76 -43.91 26.97
N SER A 31 15.79 -44.69 27.48
CA SER A 31 14.41 -44.23 27.65
C SER A 31 14.26 -43.13 28.71
N LYS A 32 15.08 -43.17 29.78
CA LYS A 32 15.12 -42.13 30.82
C LYS A 32 15.87 -40.87 30.33
N PHE A 33 16.88 -41.03 29.48
CA PHE A 33 17.60 -39.91 28.88
C PHE A 33 16.73 -39.17 27.85
N LEU A 34 15.89 -39.88 27.09
CA LEU A 34 14.89 -39.29 26.19
C LEU A 34 13.75 -38.58 26.93
N LYS A 35 13.24 -39.13 28.05
CA LYS A 35 12.21 -38.46 28.87
C LYS A 35 12.67 -37.17 29.54
N ARG A 36 13.95 -37.07 29.96
CA ARG A 36 14.51 -35.82 30.51
C ARG A 36 14.76 -34.73 29.46
N ARG A 37 14.88 -35.10 28.17
CA ARG A 37 15.06 -34.17 27.05
C ARG A 37 13.73 -33.74 26.42
N ALA A 38 12.67 -34.50 26.61
CA ALA A 38 11.31 -34.21 26.14
C ALA A 38 10.78 -32.81 26.53
N PRO A 39 10.93 -32.30 27.77
CA PRO A 39 10.40 -30.98 28.10
C PRO A 39 11.14 -29.84 27.38
N ARG A 40 12.47 -29.95 27.19
CA ARG A 40 13.25 -28.94 26.41
C ARG A 40 13.03 -29.05 24.89
N LEU A 41 12.69 -30.25 24.40
CA LEU A 41 12.26 -30.42 23.01
C LEU A 41 10.85 -29.86 22.80
N HIS A 42 9.96 -29.97 23.78
CA HIS A 42 8.58 -29.46 23.70
C HIS A 42 8.55 -27.92 23.63
N THR A 43 9.32 -27.22 24.47
CA THR A 43 9.37 -25.74 24.46
C THR A 43 9.98 -25.20 23.16
N ARG A 44 11.03 -25.87 22.65
CA ARG A 44 11.64 -25.52 21.35
C ARG A 44 10.77 -25.94 20.16
N ASN A 45 10.02 -27.03 20.29
CA ASN A 45 9.03 -27.45 19.30
C ASN A 45 7.84 -26.49 19.27
N GLU A 46 7.44 -25.89 20.40
CA GLU A 46 6.40 -24.85 20.43
C GLU A 46 6.89 -23.56 19.77
N GLU A 47 8.07 -23.06 20.12
CA GLU A 47 8.65 -21.87 19.47
C GLU A 47 8.93 -22.07 17.96
N GLU A 48 9.37 -23.26 17.53
CA GLU A 48 9.62 -23.57 16.11
C GLU A 48 8.34 -23.99 15.35
N ALA A 49 7.33 -24.58 16.03
CA ALA A 49 6.01 -24.82 15.46
C ALA A 49 5.24 -23.51 15.28
N ASP A 50 5.42 -22.52 16.15
CA ASP A 50 4.84 -21.17 16.01
C ASP A 50 5.42 -20.44 14.77
N VAL A 51 6.67 -20.76 14.39
CA VAL A 51 7.29 -20.30 13.13
C VAL A 51 6.73 -21.03 11.90
N LEU A 52 6.25 -22.27 12.03
CA LEU A 52 5.66 -23.07 10.94
C LEU A 52 4.14 -22.86 10.80
N GLU A 53 3.46 -22.60 11.92
CA GLU A 53 2.07 -22.22 12.10
C GLU A 53 1.91 -20.71 12.28
N GLN A 54 2.78 -19.92 11.66
CA GLN A 54 2.55 -18.48 11.54
C GLN A 54 1.30 -18.27 10.68
N LYS A 55 0.14 -18.38 11.32
CA LYS A 55 -1.20 -18.22 10.78
C LYS A 55 -1.23 -16.77 10.36
N ARG A 56 -0.92 -16.50 9.08
CA ARG A 56 -0.89 -15.13 8.52
C ARG A 56 -2.06 -14.38 9.10
N ASN A 57 -1.74 -13.31 9.82
CA ASN A 57 -2.76 -12.52 10.48
C ASN A 57 -3.72 -12.02 9.39
N PHE A 58 -4.99 -11.80 9.73
CA PHE A 58 -5.95 -11.28 8.75
C PHE A 58 -5.43 -10.00 8.08
N GLN A 59 -4.73 -9.18 8.88
CA GLN A 59 -4.00 -7.99 8.43
C GLN A 59 -2.98 -8.28 7.31
N ASP A 60 -2.20 -9.35 7.41
CA ASP A 60 -1.21 -9.72 6.37
C ASP A 60 -1.88 -10.18 5.07
N GLY A 61 -3.08 -10.77 5.17
CA GLY A 61 -3.91 -11.09 4.02
C GLY A 61 -4.34 -9.84 3.27
N VAL A 62 -4.88 -8.86 4.01
CA VAL A 62 -5.32 -7.56 3.46
C VAL A 62 -4.14 -6.82 2.84
N PHE A 63 -2.99 -6.79 3.52
CA PHE A 63 -1.78 -6.14 3.00
C PHE A 63 -1.27 -6.78 1.70
N ALA A 64 -1.26 -8.10 1.61
CA ALA A 64 -0.86 -8.75 0.35
C ALA A 64 -1.85 -8.52 -0.78
N CYS A 65 -3.14 -8.48 -0.47
CA CYS A 65 -4.18 -8.16 -1.43
C CYS A 65 -3.99 -6.73 -1.98
N MET A 66 -3.86 -5.74 -1.08
CA MET A 66 -3.57 -4.34 -1.43
C MET A 66 -2.30 -4.21 -2.27
N PHE A 67 -1.23 -4.90 -1.88
CA PHE A 67 0.04 -4.89 -2.61
C PHE A 67 -0.09 -5.46 -4.03
N THR A 68 -0.78 -6.59 -4.17
CA THR A 68 -0.98 -7.25 -5.47
C THR A 68 -1.89 -6.43 -6.38
N LEU A 69 -2.89 -5.77 -5.81
CA LEU A 69 -3.84 -4.92 -6.51
C LEU A 69 -3.25 -3.60 -7.00
N VAL A 70 -2.08 -3.16 -6.57
CA VAL A 70 -1.56 -1.85 -6.97
C VAL A 70 -0.19 -1.92 -7.63
N ARG A 71 0.62 -2.95 -7.33
CA ARG A 71 1.97 -3.07 -7.86
C ARG A 71 2.05 -3.76 -9.23
N GLN A 72 0.97 -3.78 -10.00
CA GLN A 72 0.98 -4.29 -11.37
C GLN A 72 1.39 -3.19 -12.35
N SER A 73 2.43 -3.46 -13.15
CA SER A 73 3.04 -2.52 -14.09
C SER A 73 2.16 -2.15 -15.29
N ALA A 74 0.97 -2.76 -15.40
CA ALA A 74 0.10 -2.66 -16.57
C ALA A 74 -0.25 -1.21 -16.96
N MET A 75 -0.21 -0.27 -16.01
CA MET A 75 -0.59 1.13 -16.24
C MET A 75 0.52 2.15 -15.97
N SER A 76 1.78 1.71 -16.00
CA SER A 76 2.97 2.58 -15.86
C SER A 76 3.22 3.49 -17.08
N HIS A 77 2.44 3.32 -18.16
CA HIS A 77 2.65 4.07 -19.39
C HIS A 77 2.37 5.57 -19.20
N TRP A 78 3.24 6.44 -19.73
CA TRP A 78 3.11 7.91 -19.57
C TRP A 78 1.77 8.46 -20.09
N LYS A 79 1.22 7.87 -21.16
CA LYS A 79 -0.12 8.17 -21.69
C LYS A 79 -1.22 8.02 -20.64
N TYR A 80 -1.14 6.96 -19.82
CA TYR A 80 -2.10 6.72 -18.75
C TYR A 80 -1.98 7.76 -17.63
N ALA A 81 -0.74 8.10 -17.27
CA ALA A 81 -0.48 9.17 -16.31
C ALA A 81 -1.04 10.52 -16.79
N LEU A 82 -0.83 10.87 -18.05
CA LEU A 82 -1.40 12.09 -18.65
C LEU A 82 -2.92 12.07 -18.63
N LEU A 83 -3.55 10.96 -19.07
CA LEU A 83 -5.00 10.80 -19.06
C LEU A 83 -5.56 11.01 -17.64
N LYS A 84 -4.93 10.40 -16.64
CA LYS A 84 -5.33 10.54 -15.24
C LYS A 84 -5.21 11.97 -14.72
N ILE A 85 -4.12 12.67 -15.04
CA ILE A 85 -3.93 14.08 -14.65
C ILE A 85 -5.03 14.96 -15.26
N VAL A 86 -5.31 14.78 -16.56
CA VAL A 86 -6.34 15.55 -17.27
C VAL A 86 -7.74 15.24 -16.73
N LEU A 87 -8.05 13.96 -16.53
CA LEU A 87 -9.35 13.52 -16.04
C LEU A 87 -9.61 14.01 -14.61
N GLU A 88 -8.62 13.90 -13.73
CA GLU A 88 -8.71 14.43 -12.36
C GLU A 88 -9.00 15.93 -12.37
N PHE A 89 -8.29 16.71 -13.19
CA PHE A 89 -8.57 18.14 -13.32
C PHE A 89 -9.99 18.40 -13.83
N LEU A 90 -10.35 17.74 -14.94
CA LEU A 90 -11.61 18.00 -15.63
C LEU A 90 -12.83 17.64 -14.77
N MET A 91 -12.80 16.50 -14.06
CA MET A 91 -13.87 16.10 -13.15
C MET A 91 -14.05 17.12 -12.01
N ASN A 92 -12.96 17.51 -11.33
CA ASN A 92 -13.06 18.47 -10.23
C ASN A 92 -13.45 19.89 -10.72
N PHE A 93 -13.01 20.28 -11.91
CA PHE A 93 -13.41 21.53 -12.54
C PHE A 93 -14.91 21.55 -12.85
N VAL A 94 -15.45 20.48 -13.45
CA VAL A 94 -16.88 20.37 -13.78
C VAL A 94 -17.77 20.34 -12.53
N VAL A 95 -17.28 19.81 -11.40
CA VAL A 95 -17.98 19.89 -10.11
C VAL A 95 -18.21 21.36 -9.69
N ALA A 96 -17.21 22.24 -9.80
CA ALA A 96 -17.37 23.66 -9.49
C ALA A 96 -18.10 24.46 -10.59
N PHE A 97 -17.81 24.15 -11.85
CA PHE A 97 -18.37 24.81 -13.02
C PHE A 97 -19.56 24.03 -13.58
N ASN A 98 -20.51 23.71 -12.71
CA ASN A 98 -21.62 22.82 -13.02
C ASN A 98 -22.81 23.58 -13.64
N PRO A 99 -23.36 23.15 -14.80
CA PRO A 99 -24.49 23.85 -15.43
C PRO A 99 -25.81 23.68 -14.67
N SER A 100 -25.85 22.84 -13.63
CA SER A 100 -26.97 22.75 -12.67
C SER A 100 -27.01 23.96 -11.73
N PHE A 101 -25.86 24.60 -11.46
CA PHE A 101 -25.88 25.86 -10.73
C PHE A 101 -26.49 26.93 -11.63
N LYS A 102 -27.60 27.53 -11.18
CA LYS A 102 -28.33 28.61 -11.89
C LYS A 102 -27.48 29.89 -12.10
N VAL A 103 -26.24 29.87 -11.64
CA VAL A 103 -25.27 30.97 -11.65
C VAL A 103 -24.48 31.03 -12.96
N TRP A 104 -24.18 29.87 -13.57
CA TRP A 104 -23.31 29.82 -14.75
C TRP A 104 -24.11 29.92 -16.05
N HIS A 105 -23.76 30.89 -16.89
CA HIS A 105 -24.41 31.09 -18.19
C HIS A 105 -23.64 30.37 -19.30
N ILE A 106 -23.73 29.04 -19.31
CA ILE A 106 -23.00 28.18 -20.25
C ILE A 106 -23.89 27.81 -21.44
N ASP A 107 -23.41 28.04 -22.66
CA ASP A 107 -24.09 27.56 -23.86
C ASP A 107 -24.07 26.03 -23.91
N ARG A 108 -25.26 25.43 -23.79
CA ARG A 108 -25.47 23.99 -23.70
C ARG A 108 -25.36 23.28 -25.04
N ASN A 109 -25.35 24.03 -26.15
CA ASN A 109 -25.29 23.49 -27.51
C ASN A 109 -23.86 23.39 -28.04
N ASN A 110 -22.87 23.93 -27.31
CA ASN A 110 -21.46 23.83 -27.71
C ASN A 110 -20.98 22.36 -27.64
N PRO A 111 -20.49 21.77 -28.74
CA PRO A 111 -20.05 20.37 -28.79
C PRO A 111 -18.94 20.05 -27.77
N VAL A 112 -18.05 21.01 -27.49
CA VAL A 112 -16.97 20.85 -26.50
C VAL A 112 -17.55 20.63 -25.11
N TRP A 113 -18.58 21.40 -24.77
CA TRP A 113 -19.26 21.27 -23.48
C TRP A 113 -20.07 19.97 -23.37
N LEU A 114 -20.66 19.52 -24.48
CA LEU A 114 -21.35 18.22 -24.54
C LEU A 114 -20.42 17.06 -24.21
N ILE A 115 -19.13 17.13 -24.57
CA ILE A 115 -18.14 16.10 -24.25
C ILE A 115 -17.65 16.27 -22.81
N ILE A 116 -17.28 17.48 -22.40
CA ILE A 116 -16.71 17.76 -21.08
C ILE A 116 -17.66 17.35 -19.95
N ARG A 117 -18.97 17.58 -20.11
CA ARG A 117 -19.98 17.20 -19.09
C ARG A 117 -20.05 15.70 -18.85
N TRP A 118 -19.64 14.85 -19.80
CA TRP A 118 -19.63 13.39 -19.61
C TRP A 118 -18.50 12.91 -18.69
N THR A 119 -17.58 13.79 -18.28
CA THR A 119 -16.61 13.42 -17.24
C THR A 119 -17.27 13.22 -15.89
N VAL A 120 -18.34 13.96 -15.59
CA VAL A 120 -19.17 13.80 -14.39
C VAL A 120 -20.54 13.28 -14.82
N TRP A 121 -20.73 11.96 -14.74
CA TRP A 121 -21.91 11.25 -15.27
C TRP A 121 -23.24 11.77 -14.75
N ARG A 122 -23.26 12.36 -13.57
CA ARG A 122 -24.45 12.95 -12.95
C ARG A 122 -25.20 13.93 -13.87
N SER A 123 -24.48 14.93 -14.40
CA SER A 123 -25.08 16.05 -15.13
C SER A 123 -25.91 15.62 -16.36
N PRO A 124 -25.40 14.77 -17.28
CA PRO A 124 -26.19 14.31 -18.42
C PRO A 124 -27.35 13.38 -18.02
N ILE A 125 -27.14 12.50 -17.03
CA ILE A 125 -28.14 11.50 -16.63
C ILE A 125 -29.39 12.16 -16.05
N MET A 126 -29.22 13.09 -15.11
CA MET A 126 -30.36 13.73 -14.44
C MET A 126 -31.20 14.59 -15.38
N ARG A 127 -30.57 15.28 -16.33
CA ARG A 127 -31.28 16.18 -17.25
C ARG A 127 -32.05 15.43 -18.32
N ILE A 128 -31.49 14.34 -18.85
CA ILE A 128 -32.08 13.65 -20.00
C ILE A 128 -33.13 12.61 -19.55
N TYR A 129 -32.91 11.93 -18.43
CA TYR A 129 -33.66 10.71 -18.10
C TYR A 129 -34.46 10.76 -16.79
N GLY A 130 -34.36 11.84 -16.01
CA GLY A 130 -35.17 12.08 -14.81
C GLY A 130 -34.85 11.19 -13.59
N TYR A 131 -35.68 11.30 -12.54
CA TYR A 131 -35.44 10.70 -11.22
C TYR A 131 -35.38 9.16 -11.23
N LYS A 132 -36.32 8.49 -11.91
CA LYS A 132 -36.36 7.01 -11.93
C LYS A 132 -35.07 6.41 -12.48
N THR A 133 -34.56 6.96 -13.57
CA THR A 133 -33.32 6.52 -14.21
C THR A 133 -32.11 6.80 -13.33
N TYR A 134 -32.08 7.96 -12.66
CA TYR A 134 -31.03 8.29 -11.70
C TYR A 134 -30.91 7.22 -10.61
N ILE A 135 -32.04 6.81 -10.01
CA ILE A 135 -32.07 5.77 -8.96
C ILE A 135 -31.62 4.40 -9.50
N VAL A 136 -32.08 4.00 -10.69
CA VAL A 136 -31.66 2.71 -11.30
C VAL A 136 -30.14 2.68 -11.47
N ILE A 137 -29.54 3.74 -12.03
CA ILE A 137 -28.09 3.81 -12.23
C ILE A 137 -27.36 3.86 -10.89
N MET A 138 -27.89 4.55 -9.88
CA MET A 138 -27.34 4.57 -8.52
C MET A 138 -27.19 3.15 -7.97
N TYR A 139 -28.21 2.30 -8.10
CA TYR A 139 -28.16 0.91 -7.65
C TYR A 139 -27.22 0.05 -8.47
N VAL A 140 -27.10 0.28 -9.79
CA VAL A 140 -26.11 -0.42 -10.64
C VAL A 140 -24.69 -0.07 -10.19
N MET A 141 -24.41 1.22 -9.92
CA MET A 141 -23.12 1.67 -9.39
C MET A 141 -22.87 1.10 -7.99
N ALA A 142 -23.89 1.07 -7.12
CA ALA A 142 -23.79 0.47 -5.80
C ALA A 142 -23.48 -1.03 -5.86
N ALA A 143 -24.16 -1.77 -6.73
CA ALA A 143 -23.88 -3.18 -6.96
C ALA A 143 -22.45 -3.40 -7.47
N ALA A 144 -21.96 -2.56 -8.39
CA ALA A 144 -20.57 -2.62 -8.85
C ALA A 144 -19.54 -2.39 -7.72
N VAL A 145 -19.80 -1.45 -6.81
CA VAL A 145 -18.96 -1.22 -5.63
C VAL A 145 -18.99 -2.42 -4.68
N LEU A 146 -20.18 -2.97 -4.39
CA LEU A 146 -20.32 -4.14 -3.52
C LEU A 146 -19.64 -5.38 -4.11
N ILE A 147 -19.82 -5.64 -5.41
CA ILE A 147 -19.15 -6.72 -6.13
C ILE A 147 -17.63 -6.54 -6.06
N SER A 148 -17.13 -5.31 -6.20
CA SER A 148 -15.70 -5.02 -6.06
C SER A 148 -15.21 -5.39 -4.65
N VAL A 149 -15.92 -4.98 -3.61
CA VAL A 149 -15.58 -5.31 -2.20
C VAL A 149 -15.63 -6.81 -1.93
N VAL A 150 -16.63 -7.52 -2.45
CA VAL A 150 -16.69 -8.99 -2.37
C VAL A 150 -15.51 -9.63 -3.10
N GLY A 151 -15.16 -9.11 -4.28
CA GLY A 151 -13.98 -9.53 -5.06
C GLY A 151 -12.67 -9.33 -4.29
N LEU A 152 -12.53 -8.22 -3.55
CA LEU A 152 -11.39 -7.96 -2.66
C LEU A 152 -11.34 -8.94 -1.49
N GLY A 153 -12.48 -9.23 -0.86
CA GLY A 153 -12.60 -10.24 0.20
C GLY A 153 -12.24 -11.64 -0.28
N TRP A 154 -12.73 -12.02 -1.47
CA TRP A 154 -12.40 -13.28 -2.13
C TRP A 154 -10.92 -13.38 -2.45
N LEU A 155 -10.33 -12.35 -3.06
CA LEU A 155 -8.90 -12.32 -3.39
C LEU A 155 -8.04 -12.43 -2.12
N THR A 156 -8.44 -11.74 -1.04
CA THR A 156 -7.76 -11.82 0.26
C THR A 156 -7.80 -13.24 0.83
N LEU A 157 -8.94 -13.92 0.73
CA LEU A 157 -9.10 -15.31 1.20
C LEU A 157 -8.31 -16.30 0.33
N ALA A 158 -8.33 -16.12 -0.99
CA ALA A 158 -7.61 -16.96 -1.94
C ALA A 158 -6.09 -16.85 -1.75
N MET A 159 -5.57 -15.63 -1.58
CA MET A 159 -4.14 -15.39 -1.28
C MET A 159 -3.70 -16.01 0.06
N ARG A 160 -4.63 -16.15 1.02
CA ARG A 160 -4.37 -16.84 2.29
C ARG A 160 -4.21 -18.35 2.12
N ARG A 161 -4.95 -18.96 1.18
CA ARG A 161 -4.88 -20.40 0.89
C ARG A 161 -3.67 -20.82 0.06
N GLN A 162 -2.82 -19.87 -0.36
CA GLN A 162 -1.63 -20.11 -1.20
C GLN A 162 -1.91 -20.87 -2.51
N GLU A 163 -3.13 -20.75 -3.05
CA GLU A 163 -3.45 -21.30 -4.37
C GLU A 163 -2.81 -20.42 -5.46
N GLN A 164 -1.56 -20.73 -5.83
CA GLN A 164 -0.85 -20.10 -6.96
C GLN A 164 -1.40 -20.63 -8.29
N SER A 165 -2.69 -20.39 -8.55
CA SER A 165 -3.32 -20.77 -9.82
C SER A 165 -3.14 -19.68 -10.87
N LYS A 166 -3.01 -20.07 -12.15
CA LYS A 166 -3.01 -19.12 -13.29
C LYS A 166 -4.28 -18.26 -13.28
N LEU A 167 -5.40 -18.84 -12.84
CA LEU A 167 -6.69 -18.16 -12.70
C LEU A 167 -6.64 -17.02 -11.67
N LEU A 168 -5.97 -17.22 -10.53
CA LEU A 168 -5.80 -16.17 -9.52
C LEU A 168 -5.02 -14.96 -10.06
N ARG A 169 -3.97 -15.21 -10.86
CA ARG A 169 -3.17 -14.14 -11.46
C ARG A 169 -3.99 -13.32 -12.47
N THR A 170 -4.76 -13.97 -13.33
CA THR A 170 -5.65 -13.30 -14.30
C THR A 170 -6.76 -12.53 -13.58
N ALA A 171 -7.39 -13.14 -12.56
CA ALA A 171 -8.43 -12.49 -11.77
C ALA A 171 -7.88 -11.25 -11.03
N SER A 172 -6.68 -11.34 -10.46
CA SER A 172 -6.03 -10.19 -9.82
C SER A 172 -5.72 -9.06 -10.80
N LEU A 173 -5.34 -9.37 -12.05
CA LEU A 173 -5.11 -8.36 -13.09
C LEU A 173 -6.41 -7.66 -13.50
N GLY A 174 -7.48 -8.42 -13.71
CA GLY A 174 -8.80 -7.85 -13.98
C GLY A 174 -9.28 -6.97 -12.83
N LEU A 175 -9.13 -7.44 -11.59
CA LEU A 175 -9.54 -6.69 -10.40
C LEU A 175 -8.70 -5.41 -10.23
N HIS A 176 -7.40 -5.44 -10.52
CA HIS A 176 -6.55 -4.24 -10.51
C HIS A 176 -7.06 -3.15 -11.46
N VAL A 177 -7.37 -3.50 -12.71
CA VAL A 177 -7.88 -2.55 -13.71
C VAL A 177 -9.21 -1.95 -13.26
N VAL A 178 -10.13 -2.79 -12.78
CA VAL A 178 -11.43 -2.34 -12.26
C VAL A 178 -11.23 -1.38 -11.08
N TYR A 179 -10.32 -1.70 -10.16
CA TYR A 179 -10.08 -0.89 -8.98
C TYR A 179 -9.47 0.47 -9.31
N ASP A 180 -8.49 0.53 -10.21
CA ASP A 180 -7.89 1.80 -10.58
C ASP A 180 -8.85 2.66 -11.41
N ILE A 181 -9.68 2.07 -12.28
CA ILE A 181 -10.72 2.82 -12.99
C ILE A 181 -11.77 3.37 -12.00
N PHE A 182 -12.35 2.53 -11.13
CA PHE A 182 -13.45 2.96 -10.27
C PHE A 182 -12.99 3.84 -9.12
N PHE A 183 -12.02 3.38 -8.32
CA PHE A 183 -11.63 4.05 -7.08
C PHE A 183 -10.54 5.10 -7.26
N VAL A 184 -9.86 5.15 -8.41
CA VAL A 184 -8.75 6.10 -8.62
C VAL A 184 -9.03 7.08 -9.75
N MET A 185 -9.49 6.64 -10.91
CA MET A 185 -9.82 7.53 -12.04
C MET A 185 -11.20 8.16 -11.89
N CYS A 186 -12.24 7.37 -11.63
CA CYS A 186 -13.63 7.81 -11.61
C CYS A 186 -14.14 8.13 -10.19
N TYR A 187 -13.23 8.26 -9.21
CA TYR A 187 -13.59 8.52 -7.81
C TYR A 187 -14.52 9.74 -7.67
N VAL A 188 -14.16 10.86 -8.30
CA VAL A 188 -14.95 12.10 -8.20
C VAL A 188 -16.35 11.87 -8.72
N SER A 189 -16.51 11.21 -9.87
CA SER A 189 -17.81 10.97 -10.50
C SER A 189 -18.67 9.99 -9.70
N PHE A 190 -18.11 8.90 -9.15
CA PHE A 190 -18.86 7.97 -8.30
C PHE A 190 -19.29 8.63 -6.99
N PHE A 191 -18.37 9.34 -6.34
CA PHE A 191 -18.65 9.99 -5.06
C PHE A 191 -19.62 11.17 -5.22
N ASP A 192 -19.49 11.97 -6.29
CA ASP A 192 -20.46 13.01 -6.68
C ASP A 192 -21.84 12.40 -6.89
N TYR A 193 -21.94 11.27 -7.60
CA TYR A 193 -23.22 10.60 -7.84
C TYR A 193 -23.89 10.12 -6.55
N PHE A 194 -23.16 9.52 -5.61
CA PHE A 194 -23.73 9.06 -4.34
C PHE A 194 -24.09 10.21 -3.39
N THR A 195 -23.28 11.26 -3.34
CA THR A 195 -23.54 12.41 -2.46
C THR A 195 -24.69 13.28 -2.96
N PHE A 196 -24.93 13.30 -4.27
CA PHE A 196 -26.00 14.08 -4.88
C PHE A 196 -27.40 13.69 -4.42
N SER A 197 -27.64 12.44 -4.00
CA SER A 197 -28.96 12.09 -3.44
C SER A 197 -29.31 12.90 -2.18
N ALA A 198 -28.32 13.49 -1.51
CA ALA A 198 -28.50 14.32 -0.33
C ALA A 198 -28.67 15.82 -0.65
N ASP A 199 -28.82 16.20 -1.92
CA ASP A 199 -29.02 17.58 -2.37
C ASP A 199 -30.46 18.07 -2.11
N CYS A 200 -30.73 18.34 -0.83
CA CYS A 200 -32.05 18.65 -0.33
C CYS A 200 -32.11 20.02 0.31
N ASP A 201 -33.25 20.70 0.16
CA ASP A 201 -33.52 21.94 0.89
C ASP A 201 -33.95 21.64 2.33
N PHE A 202 -32.99 21.29 3.18
CA PHE A 202 -33.26 20.98 4.59
C PHE A 202 -33.78 22.19 5.39
N LEU A 203 -33.59 23.42 4.90
CA LEU A 203 -33.97 24.65 5.59
C LEU A 203 -35.32 25.20 5.14
N GLY A 204 -35.76 24.89 3.92
CA GLY A 204 -37.04 25.32 3.35
C GLY A 204 -38.01 24.18 3.09
N THR A 205 -38.19 23.82 1.81
CA THR A 205 -39.29 22.96 1.35
C THR A 205 -39.11 21.48 1.72
N LYS A 206 -37.91 21.07 2.16
CA LYS A 206 -37.51 19.66 2.39
C LYS A 206 -37.62 18.77 1.15
N GLU A 207 -37.82 19.38 -0.01
CA GLU A 207 -37.75 18.73 -1.30
C GLU A 207 -36.31 18.70 -1.80
N HIS A 208 -36.05 17.80 -2.74
CA HIS A 208 -34.79 17.74 -3.45
C HIS A 208 -34.64 18.97 -4.35
N MET A 209 -33.47 19.62 -4.31
CA MET A 209 -33.21 20.88 -5.04
C MET A 209 -33.36 20.79 -6.57
N TYR A 210 -33.27 19.59 -7.13
CA TYR A 210 -33.35 19.34 -8.58
C TYR A 210 -34.61 18.55 -8.97
N PHE A 211 -35.04 17.58 -8.16
CA PHE A 211 -36.22 16.77 -8.43
C PHE A 211 -37.43 17.35 -7.68
N GLU A 212 -38.09 18.33 -8.30
CA GLU A 212 -39.29 18.97 -7.74
C GLU A 212 -40.37 17.91 -7.41
N GLY A 213 -40.97 18.02 -6.22
CA GLY A 213 -41.97 17.06 -5.72
C GLY A 213 -41.42 15.78 -5.09
N VAL A 214 -40.08 15.61 -5.00
CA VAL A 214 -39.46 14.51 -4.24
C VAL A 214 -39.05 15.02 -2.86
N GLU A 215 -39.80 14.63 -1.83
CA GLU A 215 -39.45 14.95 -0.44
C GLU A 215 -38.32 14.06 0.08
N CYS A 216 -37.25 14.67 0.60
CA CYS A 216 -36.04 13.92 0.93
C CYS A 216 -36.17 13.00 2.15
N LEU A 217 -37.03 13.38 3.11
CA LEU A 217 -37.24 12.64 4.36
C LEU A 217 -38.46 11.71 4.30
N LYS A 218 -39.16 11.64 3.16
CA LYS A 218 -40.27 10.70 2.96
C LYS A 218 -39.84 9.49 2.13
N MET A 219 -40.52 8.38 2.37
CA MET A 219 -40.40 7.20 1.52
C MET A 219 -41.02 7.49 0.14
N PRO A 220 -40.44 6.99 -0.96
CA PRO A 220 -39.33 6.03 -1.04
C PRO A 220 -37.93 6.64 -1.05
N HIS A 221 -37.80 7.97 -1.19
CA HIS A 221 -36.50 8.62 -1.38
C HIS A 221 -35.54 8.43 -0.21
N LEU A 222 -36.06 8.49 1.03
CA LEU A 222 -35.26 8.28 2.24
C LEU A 222 -34.46 6.96 2.21
N LEU A 223 -35.05 5.88 1.69
CA LEU A 223 -34.35 4.59 1.56
C LEU A 223 -33.20 4.69 0.56
N HIS A 224 -33.44 5.31 -0.60
CA HIS A 224 -32.41 5.48 -1.62
C HIS A 224 -31.26 6.36 -1.13
N LEU A 225 -31.57 7.42 -0.40
CA LEU A 225 -30.60 8.30 0.25
C LEU A 225 -29.70 7.53 1.24
N LEU A 226 -30.29 6.71 2.12
CA LEU A 226 -29.52 5.90 3.08
C LEU A 226 -28.61 4.89 2.38
N VAL A 227 -29.08 4.25 1.32
CA VAL A 227 -28.27 3.33 0.51
C VAL A 227 -27.13 4.09 -0.18
N ALA A 228 -27.42 5.24 -0.80
CA ALA A 228 -26.41 6.05 -1.47
C ALA A 228 -25.30 6.51 -0.51
N LEU A 229 -25.67 7.02 0.66
CA LEU A 229 -24.70 7.51 1.66
C LEU A 229 -23.88 6.38 2.27
N SER A 230 -24.50 5.23 2.58
CA SER A 230 -23.77 4.07 3.12
C SER A 230 -22.78 3.50 2.12
N VAL A 231 -23.19 3.37 0.85
CA VAL A 231 -22.31 2.93 -0.25
C VAL A 231 -21.24 3.97 -0.56
N GLY A 232 -21.57 5.26 -0.52
CA GLY A 232 -20.62 6.37 -0.70
C GLY A 232 -19.54 6.38 0.38
N LEU A 233 -19.91 6.11 1.64
CA LEU A 233 -18.95 5.95 2.74
C LEU A 233 -18.05 4.73 2.54
N LEU A 234 -18.64 3.58 2.17
CA LEU A 234 -17.87 2.38 1.86
C LEU A 234 -16.88 2.63 0.71
N PHE A 235 -17.34 3.30 -0.35
CA PHE A 235 -16.53 3.67 -1.51
C PHE A 235 -15.35 4.59 -1.13
N LEU A 236 -15.59 5.58 -0.25
CA LEU A 236 -14.53 6.44 0.28
C LEU A 236 -13.49 5.66 1.10
N CYS A 237 -13.94 4.73 1.96
CA CYS A 237 -13.05 3.88 2.75
C CYS A 237 -12.17 2.99 1.87
N VAL A 238 -12.75 2.35 0.84
CA VAL A 238 -11.98 1.53 -0.11
C VAL A 238 -11.01 2.40 -0.90
N THR A 239 -11.44 3.58 -1.35
CA THR A 239 -10.56 4.54 -2.04
C THR A 239 -9.39 4.95 -1.16
N ALA A 240 -9.60 5.21 0.13
CA ALA A 240 -8.54 5.53 1.06
C ALA A 240 -7.51 4.39 1.19
N LEU A 241 -7.97 3.14 1.26
CA LEU A 241 -7.09 1.97 1.25
C LEU A 241 -6.29 1.87 -0.06
N VAL A 242 -6.92 2.07 -1.21
CA VAL A 242 -6.24 2.06 -2.52
C VAL A 242 -5.22 3.20 -2.62
N VAL A 243 -5.53 4.38 -2.08
CA VAL A 243 -4.57 5.51 -2.04
C VAL A 243 -3.33 5.14 -1.21
N VAL A 244 -3.52 4.53 -0.04
CA VAL A 244 -2.41 4.01 0.78
C VAL A 244 -1.63 2.92 0.04
N ALA A 245 -2.32 2.01 -0.63
CA ALA A 245 -1.72 0.95 -1.43
C ALA A 245 -0.94 1.47 -2.65
N SER A 246 -1.34 2.62 -3.20
CA SER A 246 -0.68 3.30 -4.33
C SER A 246 0.53 4.14 -3.95
N CYS A 247 1.00 4.03 -2.71
CA CYS A 247 2.21 4.71 -2.28
C CYS A 247 3.43 3.93 -2.75
N ASP A 248 4.27 4.62 -3.50
CA ASP A 248 5.49 4.03 -4.04
C ASP A 248 6.65 4.32 -3.09
N LEU A 249 7.20 3.25 -2.51
CA LEU A 249 8.28 3.32 -1.53
C LEU A 249 9.66 3.18 -2.15
N ASP A 250 9.73 2.88 -3.44
CA ASP A 250 10.99 2.86 -4.18
C ASP A 250 11.45 4.31 -4.40
N PRO A 251 12.54 4.77 -3.76
CA PRO A 251 13.03 6.13 -3.90
C PRO A 251 13.56 6.43 -5.32
N VAL A 252 13.80 5.38 -6.11
CA VAL A 252 14.34 5.42 -7.48
C VAL A 252 13.24 5.17 -8.52
N SER A 253 11.99 5.00 -8.11
CA SER A 253 10.88 4.69 -9.01
C SER A 253 10.78 5.67 -10.18
N ARG A 254 10.51 5.15 -11.38
CA ARG A 254 10.37 5.93 -12.62
C ARG A 254 8.93 6.30 -12.96
N GLY A 255 7.96 5.89 -12.14
CA GLY A 255 6.55 6.19 -12.38
C GLY A 255 6.27 7.70 -12.33
N VAL A 256 5.64 8.25 -13.37
CA VAL A 256 5.33 9.70 -13.44
C VAL A 256 4.47 10.16 -12.26
N LEU A 257 3.55 9.30 -11.80
CA LEU A 257 2.65 9.53 -10.66
C LEU A 257 3.12 8.83 -9.38
N ALA A 258 4.36 8.35 -9.32
CA ALA A 258 4.92 7.73 -8.13
C ALA A 258 5.04 8.75 -7.00
N SER A 259 4.60 8.36 -5.81
CA SER A 259 4.48 9.24 -4.64
C SER A 259 4.75 8.45 -3.35
N PRO A 260 5.69 8.88 -2.50
CA PRO A 260 5.92 8.29 -1.18
C PRO A 260 4.95 8.78 -0.10
N ALA A 261 4.26 9.90 -0.34
CA ALA A 261 3.56 10.65 0.69
C ALA A 261 2.11 10.17 0.95
N ALA A 262 1.95 8.98 1.55
CA ALA A 262 0.66 8.37 1.86
C ALA A 262 -0.27 9.31 2.66
N TYR A 263 0.22 9.87 3.75
CA TYR A 263 -0.56 10.72 4.65
C TYR A 263 -1.05 12.01 3.99
N VAL A 264 -0.21 12.62 3.16
CA VAL A 264 -0.57 13.84 2.44
C VAL A 264 -1.65 13.54 1.41
N ARG A 265 -1.52 12.44 0.66
CA ARG A 265 -2.53 12.01 -0.31
C ARG A 265 -3.85 11.66 0.35
N LEU A 266 -3.83 11.08 1.55
CA LEU A 266 -5.06 10.82 2.33
C LEU A 266 -5.74 12.11 2.79
N LYS A 267 -4.96 13.10 3.28
CA LYS A 267 -5.51 14.43 3.63
C LYS A 267 -6.15 15.10 2.42
N ILE A 268 -5.46 15.06 1.28
CA ILE A 268 -5.98 15.58 0.01
C ILE A 268 -7.26 14.85 -0.40
N LEU A 269 -7.33 13.52 -0.28
CA LEU A 269 -8.55 12.75 -0.56
C LEU A 269 -9.72 13.20 0.32
N ILE A 270 -9.50 13.39 1.61
CA ILE A 270 -10.54 13.87 2.53
C ILE A 270 -10.99 15.27 2.14
N ALA A 271 -10.08 16.19 1.82
CA ALA A 271 -10.47 17.53 1.37
C ALA A 271 -11.23 17.50 0.03
N LYS A 272 -10.91 16.58 -0.89
CA LYS A 272 -11.71 16.37 -2.11
C LYS A 272 -13.11 15.86 -1.80
N ALA A 273 -13.24 14.91 -0.88
CA ALA A 273 -14.55 14.41 -0.45
C ALA A 273 -15.38 15.54 0.15
N VAL A 274 -14.79 16.35 1.04
CA VAL A 274 -15.44 17.52 1.65
C VAL A 274 -15.82 18.55 0.59
N TYR A 275 -14.95 18.83 -0.38
CA TYR A 275 -15.25 19.69 -1.53
C TYR A 275 -16.49 19.22 -2.32
N ILE A 276 -16.57 17.93 -2.66
CA ILE A 276 -17.70 17.35 -3.38
C ILE A 276 -18.98 17.42 -2.55
N VAL A 277 -18.90 17.12 -1.24
CA VAL A 277 -20.04 17.24 -0.32
C VAL A 277 -20.54 18.67 -0.23
N PHE A 278 -19.66 19.67 -0.09
CA PHE A 278 -20.07 21.07 -0.14
C PHE A 278 -20.74 21.42 -1.46
N SER A 279 -20.19 20.92 -2.57
CA SER A 279 -20.71 21.17 -3.91
C SER A 279 -22.08 20.54 -4.16
N ASN A 280 -22.46 19.47 -3.45
CA ASN A 280 -23.68 18.71 -3.73
C ASN A 280 -24.74 18.80 -2.64
N CYS A 281 -24.38 18.96 -1.38
CA CYS A 281 -25.33 18.86 -0.26
C CYS A 281 -25.80 20.22 0.28
N LEU A 282 -25.21 21.33 -0.19
CA LEU A 282 -25.40 22.66 0.40
C LEU A 282 -25.88 23.73 -0.59
N ASP A 283 -26.54 23.31 -1.68
CA ASP A 283 -27.13 24.22 -2.67
C ASP A 283 -28.19 25.16 -2.06
N SER A 284 -28.86 24.72 -0.99
CA SER A 284 -29.81 25.55 -0.22
C SER A 284 -29.17 26.79 0.41
N ASN A 285 -27.89 26.69 0.80
CA ASN A 285 -27.12 27.81 1.34
C ASN A 285 -25.86 28.06 0.50
N PHE A 286 -26.09 28.75 -0.61
CA PHE A 286 -25.07 29.09 -1.60
C PHE A 286 -23.83 29.82 -1.02
N LYS A 287 -23.99 30.59 0.06
CA LYS A 287 -22.86 31.26 0.74
C LYS A 287 -21.96 30.27 1.46
N VAL A 288 -22.54 29.32 2.21
CA VAL A 288 -21.78 28.31 2.94
C VAL A 288 -21.13 27.32 1.97
N GLN A 289 -21.87 26.90 0.94
CA GLN A 289 -21.34 26.07 -0.15
C GLN A 289 -20.08 26.69 -0.77
N SER A 290 -20.19 27.94 -1.24
CA SER A 290 -19.07 28.58 -1.94
C SER A 290 -17.84 28.77 -1.06
N ILE A 291 -18.00 29.17 0.21
CA ILE A 291 -16.88 29.26 1.15
C ILE A 291 -16.25 27.89 1.41
N GLY A 292 -17.07 26.86 1.67
CA GLY A 292 -16.61 25.50 1.92
C GLY A 292 -15.83 24.91 0.75
N MET A 293 -16.26 25.19 -0.48
CA MET A 293 -15.54 24.79 -1.70
C MET A 293 -14.18 25.49 -1.83
N VAL A 294 -14.14 26.82 -1.65
CA VAL A 294 -12.87 27.59 -1.72
C VAL A 294 -11.88 27.12 -0.66
N VAL A 295 -12.32 26.95 0.59
CA VAL A 295 -11.46 26.49 1.69
C VAL A 295 -10.91 25.10 1.41
N SER A 296 -11.75 24.18 0.95
CA SER A 296 -11.32 22.82 0.60
C SER A 296 -10.26 22.82 -0.52
N VAL A 297 -10.49 23.57 -1.60
CA VAL A 297 -9.53 23.65 -2.72
C VAL A 297 -8.25 24.36 -2.31
N ALA A 298 -8.33 25.43 -1.51
CA ALA A 298 -7.17 26.12 -0.97
C ALA A 298 -6.31 25.20 -0.09
N LEU A 299 -6.92 24.35 0.74
CA LEU A 299 -6.21 23.34 1.53
C LEU A 299 -5.53 22.30 0.64
N ILE A 300 -6.18 21.87 -0.44
CA ILE A 300 -5.58 20.94 -1.42
C ILE A 300 -4.36 21.59 -2.07
N VAL A 301 -4.48 22.82 -2.57
CA VAL A 301 -3.34 23.56 -3.17
C VAL A 301 -2.22 23.74 -2.15
N PHE A 302 -2.54 24.12 -0.92
CA PHE A 302 -1.57 24.30 0.16
C PHE A 302 -0.79 23.01 0.49
N TRP A 303 -1.49 21.87 0.63
CA TRP A 303 -0.82 20.60 0.93
C TRP A 303 0.02 20.08 -0.23
N ASN A 304 -0.42 20.28 -1.48
CA ASN A 304 0.38 19.95 -2.67
C ASN A 304 1.65 20.81 -2.74
N LEU A 305 1.53 22.12 -2.55
CA LEU A 305 2.66 23.06 -2.57
C LEU A 305 3.66 22.75 -1.45
N LYS A 306 3.19 22.61 -0.21
CA LYS A 306 4.05 22.41 0.97
C LYS A 306 4.77 21.07 0.97
N SER A 307 4.09 20.00 0.55
CA SER A 307 4.57 18.63 0.74
C SER A 307 5.20 18.03 -0.51
N MET A 308 4.86 18.52 -1.71
CA MET A 308 5.31 17.95 -3.00
C MET A 308 5.12 16.42 -3.02
N PRO A 309 3.87 15.92 -3.07
CA PRO A 309 3.60 14.50 -2.85
C PRO A 309 4.23 13.57 -3.89
N PHE A 310 4.50 14.02 -5.12
CA PHE A 310 5.08 13.18 -6.16
C PHE A 310 6.60 13.24 -6.16
N TYR A 311 7.26 12.18 -6.64
CA TYR A 311 8.71 12.21 -6.76
C TYR A 311 9.20 13.15 -7.88
N PHE A 312 8.47 13.22 -9.00
CA PHE A 312 8.82 14.09 -10.13
C PHE A 312 8.40 15.53 -9.88
N ASN A 313 9.34 16.46 -9.99
CA ASN A 313 9.07 17.90 -9.86
C ASN A 313 8.06 18.39 -10.89
N PHE A 314 8.17 17.92 -12.14
CA PHE A 314 7.23 18.24 -13.21
C PHE A 314 5.79 17.87 -12.83
N THR A 315 5.57 16.66 -12.30
CA THR A 315 4.24 16.21 -11.86
C THR A 315 3.71 17.11 -10.75
N ASN A 316 4.52 17.47 -9.75
CA ASN A 316 4.06 18.38 -8.68
C ASN A 316 3.67 19.76 -9.22
N ILE A 317 4.43 20.30 -10.17
CA ILE A 317 4.17 21.62 -10.78
C ILE A 317 2.84 21.60 -11.55
N VAL A 318 2.68 20.64 -12.46
CA VAL A 318 1.44 20.49 -13.25
C VAL A 318 0.26 20.20 -12.36
N TRP A 319 0.39 19.25 -11.43
CA TRP A 319 -0.70 18.85 -10.54
C TRP A 319 -1.19 20.00 -9.67
N THR A 320 -0.27 20.75 -9.04
CA THR A 320 -0.64 21.92 -8.22
C THR A 320 -1.22 23.03 -9.08
N GLY A 321 -0.67 23.24 -10.29
CA GLY A 321 -1.19 24.19 -11.28
C GLY A 321 -2.64 23.96 -11.64
N LEU A 322 -3.00 22.71 -11.95
CA LEU A 322 -4.36 22.31 -12.28
C LEU A 322 -5.33 22.53 -11.12
N TRP A 323 -4.92 22.25 -9.87
CA TRP A 323 -5.72 22.58 -8.69
C TRP A 323 -5.89 24.10 -8.48
N GLY A 324 -4.88 24.91 -8.84
CA GLY A 324 -5.02 26.36 -8.93
C GLY A 324 -6.10 26.78 -9.94
N GLY A 325 -6.18 26.08 -11.07
CA GLY A 325 -7.26 26.25 -12.05
C GLY A 325 -8.65 25.96 -11.49
N VAL A 326 -8.80 24.93 -10.65
CA VAL A 326 -10.06 24.59 -9.96
C VAL A 326 -10.42 25.63 -8.87
N MET A 327 -9.42 26.31 -8.30
CA MET A 327 -9.64 27.36 -7.32
C MET A 327 -10.36 28.58 -7.92
N LEU A 328 -10.09 28.90 -9.19
CA LEU A 328 -10.70 30.04 -9.89
C LEU A 328 -12.24 30.01 -9.92
N PRO A 329 -12.91 28.96 -10.43
CA PRO A 329 -14.37 28.90 -10.41
C PRO A 329 -14.93 28.91 -8.99
N CYS A 330 -14.25 28.33 -7.99
CA CYS A 330 -14.68 28.39 -6.59
C CYS A 330 -14.66 29.84 -6.06
N VAL A 331 -13.59 30.59 -6.33
CA VAL A 331 -13.46 32.01 -5.91
C VAL A 331 -14.52 32.87 -6.60
N ILE A 332 -14.72 32.69 -7.90
CA ILE A 332 -15.75 33.43 -8.63
C ILE A 332 -17.15 33.08 -8.12
N LEU A 333 -17.41 31.81 -7.77
CA LEU A 333 -18.65 31.39 -7.13
C LEU A 333 -18.89 32.16 -5.83
N THR A 334 -17.87 32.31 -4.98
CA THR A 334 -17.95 33.12 -3.76
C THR A 334 -18.20 34.60 -4.05
N ILE A 335 -17.54 35.18 -5.05
CA ILE A 335 -17.77 36.58 -5.45
C ILE A 335 -19.23 36.79 -5.85
N ILE A 336 -19.81 35.85 -6.61
CA ILE A 336 -21.22 35.92 -7.00
C ILE A 336 -22.14 35.70 -5.78
N ALA A 337 -21.80 34.77 -4.88
CA ALA A 337 -22.61 34.48 -3.68
C ALA A 337 -22.75 35.66 -2.71
N PHE A 338 -21.72 36.50 -2.63
CA PHE A 338 -21.70 37.69 -1.77
C PHE A 338 -21.96 39.00 -2.54
N GLY A 339 -21.94 38.96 -3.86
CA GLY A 339 -22.22 40.09 -4.73
C GLY A 339 -23.69 40.51 -4.66
N LYS A 340 -23.93 41.82 -4.62
CA LYS A 340 -25.29 42.39 -4.69
C LYS A 340 -25.84 42.42 -6.13
N ASN A 341 -24.96 42.37 -7.13
CA ASN A 341 -25.33 42.45 -8.54
C ASN A 341 -25.64 41.05 -9.08
N ASN A 342 -26.93 40.79 -9.33
CA ASN A 342 -27.43 39.53 -9.88
C ASN A 342 -27.90 39.64 -11.34
N SER A 343 -27.56 40.70 -12.06
CA SER A 343 -27.94 40.87 -13.47
C SER A 343 -27.36 39.75 -14.35
N ASP A 344 -28.11 39.29 -15.35
CA ASP A 344 -27.67 38.22 -16.26
C ASP A 344 -26.39 38.59 -17.02
N ALA A 345 -26.21 39.86 -17.39
CA ALA A 345 -24.98 40.36 -18.02
C ALA A 345 -23.75 40.17 -17.11
N PHE A 346 -23.90 40.37 -15.80
CA PHE A 346 -22.84 40.14 -14.82
C PHE A 346 -22.50 38.65 -14.69
N ARG A 347 -23.50 37.77 -14.67
CA ARG A 347 -23.30 36.31 -14.63
C ARG A 347 -22.61 35.80 -15.90
N HIS A 348 -22.98 36.34 -17.05
CA HIS A 348 -22.32 36.04 -18.32
C HIS A 348 -20.85 36.48 -18.30
N ALA A 349 -20.55 37.71 -17.87
CA ALA A 349 -19.18 38.20 -17.72
C ALA A 349 -18.36 37.35 -16.74
N MET A 350 -18.92 36.96 -15.59
CA MET A 350 -18.24 36.09 -14.63
C MET A 350 -17.97 34.68 -15.19
N THR A 351 -18.90 34.13 -15.97
CA THR A 351 -18.73 32.85 -16.67
C THR A 351 -17.58 32.93 -17.68
N GLN A 352 -17.50 34.03 -18.44
CA GLN A 352 -16.38 34.29 -19.35
C GLN A 352 -15.04 34.46 -18.62
N ASN A 353 -15.04 35.13 -17.46
CA ASN A 353 -13.84 35.28 -16.63
C ASN A 353 -13.29 33.94 -16.14
N VAL A 354 -14.14 32.96 -15.82
CA VAL A 354 -13.68 31.60 -15.50
C VAL A 354 -12.96 30.99 -16.71
N LEU A 355 -13.59 31.04 -17.89
CA LEU A 355 -13.06 30.40 -19.09
C LEU A 355 -11.75 31.03 -19.58
N TYR A 356 -11.68 32.35 -19.65
CA TYR A 356 -10.47 33.07 -20.07
C TYR A 356 -9.39 33.11 -18.99
N GLY A 357 -9.78 33.20 -17.72
CA GLY A 357 -8.86 33.27 -16.59
C GLY A 357 -8.23 31.93 -16.21
N MET A 358 -8.80 30.80 -16.63
CA MET A 358 -8.34 29.47 -16.23
C MET A 358 -6.89 29.21 -16.65
N VAL A 359 -6.53 29.46 -17.91
CA VAL A 359 -5.18 29.20 -18.43
C VAL A 359 -4.14 30.09 -17.70
N PRO A 360 -4.30 31.41 -17.59
CA PRO A 360 -3.38 32.27 -16.82
C PRO A 360 -3.22 31.83 -15.36
N VAL A 361 -4.31 31.43 -14.67
CA VAL A 361 -4.24 31.01 -13.26
C VAL A 361 -3.49 29.69 -13.10
N ILE A 362 -3.72 28.72 -14.00
CA ILE A 362 -2.97 27.46 -14.02
C ILE A 362 -1.49 27.76 -14.22
N TRP A 363 -1.13 28.55 -15.23
CA TRP A 363 0.26 28.92 -15.50
C TRP A 363 0.91 29.67 -14.33
N GLY A 364 0.24 30.67 -13.75
CA GLY A 364 0.74 31.41 -12.60
C GLY A 364 0.99 30.50 -11.40
N THR A 365 0.08 29.55 -11.13
CA THR A 365 0.23 28.57 -10.06
C THR A 365 1.36 27.58 -10.34
N MET A 366 1.55 27.18 -11.60
CA MET A 366 2.69 26.35 -12.02
C MET A 366 4.02 27.08 -11.81
N VAL A 367 4.13 28.34 -12.20
CA VAL A 367 5.34 29.15 -11.99
C VAL A 367 5.63 29.31 -10.50
N LEU A 368 4.62 29.65 -9.69
CA LEU A 368 4.77 29.75 -8.24
C LEU A 368 5.25 28.43 -7.62
N THR A 369 4.69 27.30 -8.07
CA THR A 369 5.09 25.97 -7.61
C THR A 369 6.52 25.65 -8.04
N GLY A 370 6.91 25.98 -9.26
CA GLY A 370 8.28 25.80 -9.76
C GLY A 370 9.31 26.59 -8.95
N LEU A 371 9.01 27.86 -8.66
CA LEU A 371 9.83 28.71 -7.79
C LEU A 371 9.92 28.14 -6.37
N HIS A 372 8.81 27.63 -5.82
CA HIS A 372 8.78 26.99 -4.51
C HIS A 372 9.61 25.71 -4.47
N VAL A 373 9.48 24.83 -5.47
CA VAL A 373 10.27 23.58 -5.61
C VAL A 373 11.76 23.92 -5.64
N TRP A 374 12.15 24.87 -6.48
CA TRP A 374 13.55 25.32 -6.57
C TRP A 374 14.06 25.84 -5.23
N TRP A 375 13.30 26.70 -4.55
CA TRP A 375 13.68 27.24 -3.25
C TRP A 375 13.76 26.15 -2.16
N ALA A 376 12.79 25.23 -2.12
CA ALA A 376 12.71 24.16 -1.12
C ALA A 376 13.82 23.12 -1.27
N MET A 377 14.37 22.93 -2.47
CA MET A 377 15.47 22.00 -2.74
C MET A 377 16.86 22.61 -2.51
N ARG A 378 16.99 23.94 -2.40
CA ARG A 378 18.29 24.62 -2.14
C ARG A 378 19.11 24.05 -0.97
N PRO A 379 18.51 23.66 0.18
CA PRO A 379 19.27 23.11 1.29
C PRO A 379 20.03 21.81 0.96
N ALA A 380 19.60 21.04 -0.04
CA ALA A 380 20.27 19.81 -0.44
C ALA A 380 21.72 20.08 -0.91
N ASN A 381 21.96 21.24 -1.52
CA ASN A 381 23.30 21.63 -1.99
C ASN A 381 24.31 21.84 -0.84
N LYS A 382 23.84 22.08 0.40
CA LYS A 382 24.73 22.23 1.57
C LYS A 382 25.38 20.92 1.99
N PHE A 383 24.85 19.78 1.56
CA PHE A 383 25.39 18.46 1.85
C PHE A 383 26.42 18.01 0.79
N ARG A 384 26.63 18.80 -0.26
CA ARG A 384 27.61 18.51 -1.30
C ARG A 384 29.02 18.77 -0.76
N ASN A 385 29.93 17.84 -0.98
CA ASN A 385 31.35 17.93 -0.60
C ASN A 385 31.59 18.17 0.90
N LEU A 386 30.86 17.47 1.77
CA LEU A 386 31.12 17.51 3.22
C LEU A 386 32.43 16.81 3.56
N GLU A 387 33.25 17.44 4.40
CA GLU A 387 34.46 16.82 4.96
C GLU A 387 34.11 15.63 5.88
N LEU A 388 34.91 14.58 5.79
CA LEU A 388 34.77 13.37 6.61
C LEU A 388 34.94 13.72 8.09
N GLY A 389 33.92 13.44 8.91
CA GLY A 389 33.94 13.65 10.37
C GLY A 389 33.09 14.81 10.90
N VAL A 390 32.51 15.64 10.02
CA VAL A 390 31.55 16.68 10.45
C VAL A 390 30.26 16.02 10.94
N LYS A 391 29.79 16.41 12.13
CA LYS A 391 28.47 15.97 12.63
C LYS A 391 27.38 16.47 11.69
N LEU A 392 26.76 15.54 10.95
CA LEU A 392 25.76 15.82 9.91
C LEU A 392 24.55 16.60 10.44
N SER A 393 24.19 16.42 11.71
CA SER A 393 23.13 17.18 12.40
C SER A 393 23.43 18.68 12.57
N LYS A 394 24.70 19.11 12.46
CA LYS A 394 25.10 20.52 12.56
C LYS A 394 25.09 21.25 11.22
N VAL A 395 25.07 20.54 10.10
CA VAL A 395 25.12 21.13 8.74
C VAL A 395 23.81 21.84 8.40
N TYR A 396 22.68 21.22 8.73
CA TYR A 396 21.35 21.78 8.51
C TYR A 396 20.36 21.23 9.52
N LYS A 397 19.60 22.13 10.15
CA LYS A 397 18.53 21.77 11.08
C LYS A 397 17.26 21.44 10.31
N PHE A 398 16.96 20.14 10.20
CA PHE A 398 15.71 19.67 9.59
C PHE A 398 14.51 20.06 10.47
N GLN A 399 13.45 20.57 9.86
CA GLN A 399 12.20 20.93 10.54
C GLN A 399 11.27 19.73 10.73
N SER A 400 11.36 18.72 9.86
CA SER A 400 10.48 17.56 9.87
C SER A 400 11.08 16.39 9.10
N VAL A 401 10.58 15.18 9.38
CA VAL A 401 10.98 13.95 8.69
C VAL A 401 10.65 14.02 7.18
N TYR A 402 9.52 14.61 6.82
CA TYR A 402 9.11 14.80 5.42
C TYR A 402 10.06 15.75 4.65
N GLN A 403 10.73 16.66 5.34
CA GLN A 403 11.74 17.51 4.70
C GLN A 403 12.98 16.69 4.30
N VAL A 404 13.38 15.72 5.13
CA VAL A 404 14.50 14.82 4.82
C VAL A 404 14.18 14.00 3.58
N GLU A 405 13.00 13.39 3.53
CA GLU A 405 12.53 12.60 2.39
C GLU A 405 12.55 13.43 1.09
N ARG A 406 11.97 14.64 1.12
CA ARG A 406 11.97 15.56 -0.01
C ARG A 406 13.38 15.90 -0.50
N LEU A 407 14.30 16.23 0.41
CA LEU A 407 15.68 16.59 0.04
C LEU A 407 16.47 15.40 -0.48
N ALA A 408 16.21 14.19 0.06
CA ALA A 408 16.84 12.95 -0.38
C ALA A 408 16.54 12.62 -1.86
N ARG A 409 15.43 13.14 -2.43
CA ARG A 409 15.08 12.98 -3.85
C ARG A 409 16.14 13.50 -4.83
N ILE A 410 17.14 14.25 -4.37
CA ILE A 410 18.31 14.64 -5.18
C ILE A 410 19.06 13.44 -5.77
N MET A 411 18.91 12.25 -5.16
CA MET A 411 19.47 11.00 -5.66
C MET A 411 18.87 10.54 -6.99
N ARG A 412 17.72 11.07 -7.43
CA ARG A 412 17.00 10.64 -8.63
C ARG A 412 17.59 11.24 -9.90
N LYS A 413 18.89 11.03 -10.11
CA LYS A 413 19.59 11.28 -11.37
C LYS A 413 19.98 9.95 -11.98
N PHE A 414 19.65 9.78 -13.25
CA PHE A 414 19.87 8.53 -13.97
C PHE A 414 20.93 8.75 -15.04
N ASN A 415 21.87 7.81 -15.14
CA ASN A 415 22.86 7.74 -16.20
C ASN A 415 22.19 7.30 -17.53
N ALA A 416 22.95 7.32 -18.63
CA ALA A 416 22.47 6.87 -19.95
C ALA A 416 21.94 5.42 -19.93
N ASP A 417 22.56 4.55 -19.12
CA ASP A 417 22.14 3.16 -18.91
C ASP A 417 20.91 3.02 -18.00
N GLY A 418 20.41 4.15 -17.49
CA GLY A 418 19.27 4.18 -16.59
C GLY A 418 19.59 3.78 -15.15
N LEU A 419 20.83 3.50 -14.80
CA LEU A 419 21.23 3.30 -13.41
C LEU A 419 21.30 4.64 -12.68
N VAL A 420 21.14 4.60 -11.35
CA VAL A 420 21.27 5.81 -10.51
C VAL A 420 22.72 6.28 -10.53
N GLU A 421 22.91 7.57 -10.72
CA GLU A 421 24.24 8.19 -10.64
C GLU A 421 24.81 8.02 -9.23
N GLU A 422 25.99 7.39 -9.11
CA GLU A 422 26.59 7.03 -7.82
C GLU A 422 26.84 8.25 -6.92
N GLN A 423 27.27 9.37 -7.49
CA GLN A 423 27.47 10.62 -6.76
C GLN A 423 26.15 11.19 -6.20
N ALA A 424 25.06 11.07 -6.97
CA ALA A 424 23.74 11.51 -6.54
C ALA A 424 23.17 10.59 -5.46
N ALA A 425 23.36 9.27 -5.60
CA ALA A 425 23.02 8.27 -4.61
C ALA A 425 23.74 8.52 -3.27
N ALA A 426 25.05 8.74 -3.30
CA ALA A 426 25.86 9.05 -2.12
C ALA A 426 25.36 10.32 -1.41
N LEU A 427 25.06 11.39 -2.17
CA LEU A 427 24.49 12.61 -1.59
C LEU A 427 23.14 12.37 -0.93
N GLY A 428 22.27 11.57 -1.55
CA GLY A 428 20.99 11.15 -0.98
C GLY A 428 21.15 10.36 0.32
N GLU A 429 22.10 9.42 0.36
CA GLU A 429 22.42 8.64 1.55
C GLU A 429 22.89 9.53 2.71
N VAL A 430 23.78 10.49 2.43
CA VAL A 430 24.29 11.46 3.41
C VAL A 430 23.13 12.26 4.03
N ILE A 431 22.17 12.72 3.21
CA ILE A 431 20.99 13.45 3.68
C ILE A 431 20.11 12.56 4.57
N ILE A 432 19.87 11.31 4.18
CA ILE A 432 19.06 10.37 4.98
C ILE A 432 19.74 10.07 6.32
N LYS A 433 21.05 9.80 6.31
CA LYS A 433 21.85 9.58 7.53
C LYS A 433 21.85 10.81 8.44
N ALA A 434 21.96 12.01 7.88
CA ALA A 434 21.83 13.27 8.62
C ALA A 434 20.45 13.41 9.29
N GLY A 435 19.40 13.02 8.56
CA GLY A 435 18.04 12.98 9.08
C GLY A 435 17.89 11.96 10.22
N LEU A 436 18.47 10.77 10.10
CA LEU A 436 18.41 9.73 11.14
C LEU A 436 19.14 10.16 12.42
N GLN A 437 20.23 10.93 12.31
CA GLN A 437 20.87 11.53 13.47
C GLN A 437 20.00 12.59 14.15
N THR A 438 19.17 13.29 13.38
CA THR A 438 18.25 14.33 13.89
C THR A 438 16.97 13.72 14.46
N PHE A 439 16.48 12.62 13.87
CA PHE A 439 15.24 11.93 14.21
C PHE A 439 15.46 10.40 14.31
N PRO A 440 16.18 9.91 15.34
CA PRO A 440 16.62 8.51 15.42
C PRO A 440 15.49 7.49 15.59
N ASN A 441 14.35 7.92 16.14
CA ASN A 441 13.20 7.07 16.45
C ASN A 441 12.06 7.19 15.45
N ALA A 442 12.24 7.87 14.31
CA ALA A 442 11.17 8.08 13.34
C ALA A 442 10.99 6.85 12.42
N PRO A 443 9.85 6.12 12.48
CA PRO A 443 9.62 4.93 11.67
C PRO A 443 9.70 5.21 10.17
N HIS A 444 9.10 6.32 9.73
CA HIS A 444 9.10 6.74 8.32
C HIS A 444 10.52 6.86 7.73
N LEU A 445 11.48 7.37 8.51
CA LEU A 445 12.84 7.58 8.01
C LEU A 445 13.66 6.28 7.97
N LEU A 446 13.45 5.40 8.95
CA LEU A 446 14.02 4.05 8.95
C LEU A 446 13.50 3.24 7.76
N ILE A 447 12.21 3.35 7.43
CA ILE A 447 11.62 2.74 6.23
C ILE A 447 12.22 3.35 4.96
N LEU A 448 12.37 4.67 4.87
CA LEU A 448 13.00 5.33 3.72
C LEU A 448 14.44 4.83 3.53
N TYR A 449 15.22 4.73 4.61
CA TYR A 449 16.60 4.22 4.55
C TYR A 449 16.65 2.73 4.18
N ALA A 450 15.73 1.91 4.70
CA ALA A 450 15.62 0.50 4.31
C ALA A 450 15.35 0.35 2.79
N ASN A 451 14.43 1.15 2.24
CA ASN A 451 14.16 1.14 0.79
C ASN A 451 15.34 1.68 -0.04
N PHE A 452 16.06 2.70 0.46
CA PHE A 452 17.28 3.18 -0.19
C PHE A 452 18.34 2.07 -0.30
N VAL A 453 18.67 1.42 0.81
CA VAL A 453 19.65 0.33 0.83
C VAL A 453 19.20 -0.84 -0.04
N LEU A 454 17.89 -1.12 -0.08
CA LEU A 454 17.35 -2.20 -0.89
C LEU A 454 17.44 -1.93 -2.39
N GLU A 455 17.05 -0.75 -2.87
CA GLU A 455 16.95 -0.47 -4.31
C GLU A 455 18.26 0.09 -4.89
N VAL A 456 19.03 0.86 -4.11
CA VAL A 456 20.28 1.49 -4.56
C VAL A 456 21.49 0.58 -4.32
N HIS A 457 21.66 0.09 -3.08
CA HIS A 457 22.81 -0.79 -2.75
C HIS A 457 22.54 -2.26 -3.11
N LYS A 458 21.28 -2.63 -3.39
CA LYS A 458 20.86 -4.02 -3.62
C LYS A 458 21.24 -4.94 -2.46
N ASP A 459 21.20 -4.42 -1.23
CA ASP A 459 21.53 -5.15 0.00
C ASP A 459 20.23 -5.46 0.78
N GLY A 460 19.67 -6.63 0.50
CA GLY A 460 18.47 -7.14 1.19
C GLY A 460 18.68 -7.34 2.70
N PRO A 461 19.77 -7.99 3.16
CA PRO A 461 20.05 -8.16 4.59
C PRO A 461 20.11 -6.85 5.37
N ALA A 462 20.86 -5.85 4.90
CA ALA A 462 20.97 -4.57 5.60
C ALA A 462 19.63 -3.83 5.68
N ALA A 463 18.81 -3.89 4.62
CA ALA A 463 17.45 -3.35 4.64
C ALA A 463 16.58 -4.03 5.72
N ARG A 464 16.67 -5.35 5.89
CA ARG A 464 15.93 -6.09 6.94
C ARG A 464 16.35 -5.68 8.35
N THR A 465 17.64 -5.44 8.58
CA THR A 465 18.12 -4.94 9.89
C THR A 465 17.49 -3.60 10.23
N GLN A 466 17.33 -2.70 9.25
CA GLN A 466 16.64 -1.43 9.45
C GLN A 466 15.14 -1.63 9.74
N LEU A 467 14.48 -2.55 9.05
CA LEU A 467 13.07 -2.88 9.32
C LEU A 467 12.84 -3.50 10.71
N GLN A 468 13.81 -4.25 11.25
CA GLN A 468 13.74 -4.74 12.62
C GLN A 468 13.77 -3.60 13.64
N LEU A 469 14.49 -2.51 13.36
CA LEU A 469 14.49 -1.30 14.20
C LEU A 469 13.12 -0.59 14.14
N VAL A 470 12.45 -0.58 12.99
CA VAL A 470 11.09 -0.05 12.85
C VAL A 470 10.11 -0.81 13.75
N GLY A 471 10.21 -2.13 13.83
CA GLY A 471 9.35 -2.96 14.67
C GLY A 471 9.36 -2.57 16.15
N LYS A 472 10.47 -1.98 16.63
CA LYS A 472 10.62 -1.52 18.02
C LYS A 472 9.90 -0.19 18.31
N GLN A 473 9.54 0.58 17.28
CA GLN A 473 9.00 1.94 17.40
C GLN A 473 7.46 2.02 17.31
N MET A 474 6.75 0.90 17.53
CA MET A 474 5.28 0.79 17.44
C MET A 474 4.66 1.46 16.19
N PRO A 475 4.93 0.94 14.97
CA PRO A 475 4.48 1.57 13.74
C PRO A 475 2.94 1.59 13.60
N ASN A 476 2.41 2.65 13.00
CA ASN A 476 1.00 2.77 12.66
C ASN A 476 0.62 1.83 11.50
N ILE A 477 -0.68 1.61 11.23
CA ILE A 477 -1.15 0.67 10.20
C ILE A 477 -0.59 0.96 8.81
N VAL A 478 -0.45 2.23 8.43
CA VAL A 478 0.15 2.65 7.16
C VAL A 478 1.63 2.28 7.11
N GLU A 479 2.37 2.54 8.19
CA GLU A 479 3.80 2.20 8.27
C GLU A 479 4.01 0.68 8.32
N ARG A 480 3.12 -0.08 8.98
CA ARG A 480 3.12 -1.55 8.93
C ARG A 480 2.91 -2.07 7.51
N TYR A 481 2.00 -1.45 6.75
CA TYR A 481 1.82 -1.77 5.34
C TYR A 481 3.08 -1.42 4.52
N GLN A 482 3.74 -0.30 4.80
CA GLN A 482 4.98 0.08 4.14
C GLN A 482 6.12 -0.92 4.43
N VAL A 483 6.27 -1.35 5.70
CA VAL A 483 7.20 -2.42 6.09
C VAL A 483 6.89 -3.72 5.35
N PHE A 484 5.62 -4.09 5.23
CA PHE A 484 5.20 -5.25 4.43
C PHE A 484 5.64 -5.12 2.97
N CYS A 485 5.43 -3.95 2.35
CA CYS A 485 5.84 -3.70 0.96
C CYS A 485 7.35 -3.81 0.75
N THR A 486 8.15 -3.26 1.67
CA THR A 486 9.62 -3.35 1.61
C THR A 486 10.09 -4.79 1.83
N ASN A 487 9.45 -5.55 2.73
CA ASN A 487 9.75 -6.98 2.91
C ASN A 487 9.46 -7.80 1.64
N GLU A 488 8.34 -7.55 0.97
CA GLU A 488 8.02 -8.21 -0.31
C GLU A 488 8.99 -7.81 -1.43
N ALA A 489 9.43 -6.54 -1.47
CA ALA A 489 10.48 -6.11 -2.40
C ALA A 489 11.82 -6.83 -2.12
N SER A 490 12.20 -6.98 -0.85
CA SER A 490 13.41 -7.71 -0.44
C SER A 490 13.38 -9.19 -0.84
N LYS A 491 12.21 -9.84 -0.82
CA LYS A 491 12.06 -11.21 -1.31
C LYS A 491 12.28 -11.30 -2.82
N ARG A 492 11.72 -10.37 -3.60
CA ARG A 492 11.92 -10.33 -5.06
C ARG A 492 13.37 -10.12 -5.45
N LEU A 493 14.09 -9.26 -4.74
CA LEU A 493 15.53 -9.06 -4.96
C LEU A 493 16.30 -10.37 -4.78
N LYS A 494 15.98 -11.13 -3.72
CA LYS A 494 16.56 -12.46 -3.44
C LYS A 494 16.30 -13.44 -4.58
N ASP A 495 15.09 -13.45 -5.14
CA ASP A 495 14.74 -14.33 -6.26
C ASP A 495 15.50 -13.95 -7.55
N SER A 496 15.79 -12.67 -7.75
CA SER A 496 16.53 -12.18 -8.94
C SER A 496 18.05 -12.36 -8.88
N GLN A 497 18.63 -12.47 -7.69
CA GLN A 497 20.07 -12.69 -7.48
C GLN A 497 20.44 -14.18 -7.34
N ALA A 498 19.53 -15.08 -7.70
CA ALA A 498 19.65 -16.54 -7.49
C ALA A 498 20.72 -17.25 -8.35
N GLU A 499 21.66 -16.55 -9.00
CA GLU A 499 22.85 -17.16 -9.61
C GLU A 499 23.90 -17.62 -8.57
N GLY A 500 23.66 -17.42 -7.27
CA GLY A 500 24.45 -18.01 -6.19
C GLY A 500 23.63 -18.22 -4.93
N MET A 501 23.75 -19.40 -4.31
CA MET A 501 23.09 -19.68 -3.03
C MET A 501 23.81 -18.91 -1.91
N ASP A 502 23.29 -17.73 -1.56
CA ASP A 502 23.74 -16.96 -0.40
C ASP A 502 23.71 -17.82 0.88
N LEU A 503 24.64 -17.60 1.81
CA LEU A 503 24.76 -18.31 3.08
C LEU A 503 23.44 -18.28 3.86
N GLN A 504 22.72 -17.17 3.82
CA GLN A 504 21.40 -17.06 4.45
C GLN A 504 20.37 -17.95 3.76
N ALA A 505 20.38 -18.04 2.43
CA ALA A 505 19.53 -18.95 1.66
C ALA A 505 19.87 -20.42 1.98
N TYR A 506 21.15 -20.76 2.14
CA TYR A 506 21.59 -22.09 2.56
C TYR A 506 21.13 -22.43 4.00
N ILE A 507 21.22 -21.48 4.92
CA ILE A 507 20.75 -21.67 6.31
C ILE A 507 19.23 -21.89 6.33
N GLU A 508 18.47 -21.10 5.55
CA GLU A 508 17.02 -21.28 5.39
C GLU A 508 16.68 -22.62 4.73
N PHE A 509 17.42 -23.04 3.70
CA PHE A 509 17.30 -24.35 3.06
C PHE A 509 17.54 -25.49 4.06
N LYS A 510 18.63 -25.44 4.82
CA LYS A 510 18.94 -26.43 5.86
C LYS A 510 17.91 -26.43 7.00
N ARG A 511 17.25 -25.29 7.26
CA ARG A 511 16.13 -25.20 8.21
C ARG A 511 14.87 -25.87 7.64
N ASN A 512 14.55 -25.60 6.38
CA ASN A 512 13.39 -26.17 5.70
C ASN A 512 13.51 -27.70 5.54
N ILE A 513 14.68 -28.22 5.16
CA ILE A 513 14.93 -29.68 5.10
C ILE A 513 14.78 -30.32 6.48
N ARG A 514 15.28 -29.68 7.55
CA ARG A 514 15.09 -30.20 8.91
C ARG A 514 13.63 -30.26 9.31
N ALA A 515 12.82 -29.27 8.91
CA ALA A 515 11.38 -29.29 9.13
C ALA A 515 10.68 -30.42 8.36
N VAL A 516 11.02 -30.60 7.07
CA VAL A 516 10.53 -31.71 6.23
C VAL A 516 10.85 -33.07 6.85
N LEU A 517 12.11 -33.31 7.22
CA LEU A 517 12.53 -34.57 7.85
C LEU A 517 11.82 -34.83 9.17
N ARG A 518 11.54 -33.78 9.95
CA ARG A 518 10.83 -33.89 11.22
C ARG A 518 9.39 -34.35 11.03
N VAL A 519 8.65 -33.70 10.13
CA VAL A 519 7.24 -34.05 9.88
C VAL A 519 7.13 -35.40 9.15
N HIS A 520 8.08 -35.71 8.26
CA HIS A 520 8.17 -37.05 7.67
C HIS A 520 8.36 -38.13 8.74
N LYS A 521 9.25 -37.89 9.70
CA LYS A 521 9.47 -38.81 10.83
C LYS A 521 8.23 -38.95 11.72
N GLU A 522 7.48 -37.87 11.95
CA GLU A 522 6.22 -37.90 12.70
C GLU A 522 5.18 -38.81 12.02
N VAL A 523 5.03 -38.69 10.68
CA VAL A 523 4.14 -39.58 9.91
C VAL A 523 4.58 -41.04 9.99
N LEU A 524 5.89 -41.31 9.84
CA LEU A 524 6.41 -42.68 9.95
C LEU A 524 6.18 -43.28 11.35
N LEU A 525 6.27 -42.47 12.41
CA LEU A 525 5.97 -42.92 13.77
C LEU A 525 4.49 -43.25 13.92
N GLN A 526 3.58 -42.39 13.46
CA GLN A 526 2.13 -42.66 13.49
C GLN A 526 1.76 -43.89 12.67
N GLN A 527 2.38 -44.08 11.51
CA GLN A 527 2.21 -45.28 10.69
C GLN A 527 2.70 -46.53 11.43
N SER A 528 3.84 -46.45 12.13
CA SER A 528 4.34 -47.57 12.93
C SER A 528 3.42 -47.92 14.11
N GLU A 529 2.83 -46.93 14.76
CA GLU A 529 1.87 -47.12 15.86
C GLU A 529 0.58 -47.78 15.35
N LEU A 530 0.08 -47.37 14.18
CA LEU A 530 -1.05 -48.00 13.51
C LEU A 530 -0.76 -49.49 13.22
N TRP A 531 0.40 -49.81 12.64
CA TRP A 531 0.78 -51.20 12.36
C TRP A 531 0.94 -52.02 13.65
N GLN A 532 1.51 -51.45 14.70
CA GLN A 532 1.62 -52.12 16.00
C GLN A 532 0.24 -52.41 16.62
N LEU A 533 -0.74 -51.53 16.41
CA LEU A 533 -2.13 -51.78 16.81
C LEU A 533 -2.71 -52.95 16.02
N CYS A 534 -2.56 -52.97 14.69
CA CYS A 534 -3.06 -54.04 13.83
C CYS A 534 -2.46 -55.43 14.13
N MET A 535 -1.27 -55.51 14.74
CA MET A 535 -0.63 -56.77 15.12
C MET A 535 -1.16 -57.40 16.42
N ARG A 536 -2.13 -56.76 17.11
CA ARG A 536 -2.73 -57.29 18.34
C ARG A 536 -3.83 -58.30 18.02
N SER A 537 -3.95 -59.35 18.84
CA SER A 537 -4.97 -60.41 18.68
C SER A 537 -6.40 -59.96 18.93
N THR A 538 -6.60 -58.83 19.63
CA THR A 538 -7.92 -58.22 19.86
C THR A 538 -7.79 -56.71 19.70
N LEU A 539 -8.72 -56.11 18.94
CA LEU A 539 -8.69 -54.68 18.61
C LEU A 539 -10.08 -54.06 18.77
N LYS A 540 -10.16 -52.90 19.43
CA LYS A 540 -11.38 -52.10 19.47
C LYS A 540 -11.40 -51.18 18.25
N VAL A 541 -12.51 -51.18 17.50
CA VAL A 541 -12.68 -50.33 16.29
C VAL A 541 -12.40 -48.84 16.60
N ALA A 542 -12.87 -48.33 17.73
CA ALA A 542 -12.61 -46.95 18.15
C ALA A 542 -11.11 -46.60 18.31
N GLN A 543 -10.25 -47.58 18.63
CA GLN A 543 -8.80 -47.35 18.72
C GLN A 543 -8.14 -47.31 17.33
N LEU A 544 -8.70 -48.04 16.37
CA LEU A 544 -8.27 -47.99 14.97
C LEU A 544 -8.65 -46.66 14.34
N ASP A 545 -9.90 -46.22 14.53
CA ASP A 545 -10.39 -44.95 13.98
C ASP A 545 -9.58 -43.76 14.51
N ALA A 546 -9.28 -43.74 15.82
CA ALA A 546 -8.46 -42.69 16.41
C ALA A 546 -7.01 -42.68 15.86
N ALA A 547 -6.42 -43.86 15.62
CA ALA A 547 -5.07 -43.97 15.06
C ALA A 547 -5.03 -43.59 13.56
N LEU A 548 -6.08 -43.93 12.81
CA LEU A 548 -6.25 -43.52 11.42
C LEU A 548 -6.44 -42.00 11.30
N GLU A 549 -7.29 -41.40 12.14
CA GLU A 549 -7.49 -39.95 12.17
C GLU A 549 -6.19 -39.21 12.53
N ALA A 550 -5.42 -39.73 13.49
CA ALA A 550 -4.11 -39.17 13.85
C ALA A 550 -3.11 -39.25 12.68
N LEU A 551 -3.07 -40.37 11.94
CA LEU A 551 -2.24 -40.53 10.76
C LEU A 551 -2.67 -39.60 9.61
N ASP A 552 -3.98 -39.42 9.39
CA ASP A 552 -4.52 -38.52 8.39
C ASP A 552 -4.21 -37.06 8.70
N LEU A 553 -4.29 -36.65 9.97
CA LEU A 553 -3.88 -35.31 10.40
C LEU A 553 -2.37 -35.07 10.23
N ALA A 554 -1.54 -36.06 10.61
CA ALA A 554 -0.09 -36.00 10.46
C ALA A 554 0.32 -35.95 8.98
N SER A 555 -0.30 -36.78 8.13
CA SER A 555 -0.04 -36.81 6.70
C SER A 555 -0.48 -35.51 6.01
N ALA A 556 -1.66 -34.97 6.34
CA ALA A 556 -2.11 -33.67 5.83
C ALA A 556 -1.18 -32.52 6.26
N ARG A 557 -0.60 -32.59 7.47
CA ARG A 557 0.42 -31.63 7.93
C ARG A 557 1.72 -31.78 7.14
N ALA A 558 2.20 -33.01 6.91
CA ALA A 558 3.38 -33.29 6.10
C ALA A 558 3.23 -32.76 4.67
N ASP A 559 2.07 -33.00 4.07
CA ASP A 559 1.76 -32.62 2.70
C ASP A 559 1.79 -31.09 2.50
N ARG A 560 1.33 -30.33 3.50
CA ARG A 560 1.45 -28.86 3.52
C ARG A 560 2.91 -28.41 3.60
N VAL A 561 3.73 -29.07 4.42
CA VAL A 561 5.15 -28.74 4.59
C VAL A 561 5.95 -29.09 3.33
N TYR A 562 5.66 -30.24 2.70
CA TYR A 562 6.27 -30.62 1.43
C TYR A 562 5.90 -29.64 0.33
N LYS A 563 4.63 -29.27 0.17
CA LYS A 563 4.21 -28.27 -0.83
C LYS A 563 4.90 -26.92 -0.62
N ARG A 564 5.02 -26.47 0.64
CA ARG A 564 5.74 -25.23 0.97
C ARG A 564 7.23 -25.31 0.62
N CYS A 565 7.88 -26.45 0.90
CA CYS A 565 9.30 -26.64 0.59
C CYS A 565 9.54 -26.85 -0.90
N ALA A 566 8.72 -27.63 -1.60
CA ALA A 566 8.80 -27.87 -3.04
C ALA A 566 8.67 -26.57 -3.84
N VAL A 567 7.74 -25.68 -3.44
CA VAL A 567 7.63 -24.32 -4.02
C VAL A 567 8.89 -23.49 -3.77
N ALA A 568 9.54 -23.64 -2.61
CA ALA A 568 10.82 -22.98 -2.33
C ALA A 568 12.03 -23.61 -3.04
N LEU A 569 11.93 -24.87 -3.46
CA LEU A 569 13.00 -25.68 -4.07
C LEU A 569 12.96 -25.72 -5.60
N LEU A 570 11.81 -25.43 -6.21
CA LEU A 570 11.61 -25.37 -7.66
C LEU A 570 12.65 -24.50 -8.42
N PRO A 571 13.19 -23.40 -7.87
CA PRO A 571 14.25 -22.64 -8.53
C PRO A 571 15.63 -23.34 -8.54
N TYR A 572 15.87 -24.31 -7.64
CA TYR A 572 17.19 -24.91 -7.40
C TYR A 572 17.30 -26.36 -7.88
N CYS A 573 16.16 -27.04 -8.10
CA CYS A 573 16.15 -28.42 -8.61
C CYS A 573 16.54 -28.54 -10.10
N GLY A 574 16.46 -27.44 -10.87
CA GLY A 574 16.87 -27.45 -12.29
C GLY A 574 18.36 -27.81 -12.45
N ASP A 575 19.22 -27.24 -11.60
CA ASP A 575 20.67 -27.45 -11.68
C ASP A 575 21.11 -28.76 -11.01
N ILE A 576 20.38 -29.21 -9.98
CA ILE A 576 20.71 -30.47 -9.29
C ILE A 576 20.34 -31.69 -10.16
N MET A 577 19.25 -31.63 -10.94
CA MET A 577 18.94 -32.70 -11.90
C MET A 577 19.93 -32.74 -13.07
N HIS A 578 20.49 -31.59 -13.48
CA HIS A 578 21.50 -31.54 -14.53
C HIS A 578 22.90 -31.98 -14.08
N ALA A 579 23.18 -31.97 -12.78
CA ALA A 579 24.42 -32.49 -12.19
C ALA A 579 24.32 -33.96 -11.77
N LEU A 580 23.11 -34.55 -11.78
CA LEU A 580 22.84 -35.95 -11.45
C LEU A 580 22.48 -36.82 -12.67
N CYS A 581 22.28 -36.21 -13.84
CA CYS A 581 22.32 -36.85 -15.16
C CYS A 581 23.64 -36.53 -15.83
#